data_AF-A0A6V2GVM9-F1
#
_entry.id   AF-A0A6V2GVM9-F1
#
_cell.length_a   1.000
_cell.length_b   1.000
_cell.length_c   1.000
_cell.angle_alpha   90.00
_cell.angle_beta   90.00
_cell.angle_gamma   90.00
#
_symmetry.space_group_name_H-M   'P 1'
#
loop_
_entity.id
_entity.type
_entity.pdbx_description
1 polymer ?
#
loop_
_entity_poly.entity_id
_entity_poly.type
_entity_poly.pdbx_seq_one_letter_code
_entity_poly.pdbx_strand_id
1 'polypeptide(L)'
;MPLLGLLKQVFSNKLVTDVRQPLFIFDIPQGEDTITYGFVAPELLFWVELGVVLLVTAICGALTSILIYNYIVRQRGTWNAYLVGYGIIIPICIAFPYVMIPLLEIENKILKFCHISIFPILTMFRCSEAMYGFSPPSVEHSHQTFMLYYANIPHIHFDPKTHVPLKSSWADVKEKLYYFVYELCVVGAVLSFLSPFDYVPWTVEEKGDGVLLLKEVGSLFRWNHILNNLMGAILFERFLNAMLCGLALISTLSGFLPQDTMKSAIFGSTSPSDFWGRKWNLVIHNVLKVWFMWNVQIYRDDDCDGGFLREWLYNVLCSSFYCVWCCV
;
A
#
# COMPACT_ATOMS: atom_id res chain seq x y z
N MET A 1 8.53 20.67 20.59
CA MET A 1 7.99 19.40 21.12
C MET A 1 6.44 19.27 21.18
N PRO A 2 5.58 20.28 20.93
CA PRO A 2 4.13 20.08 21.10
C PRO A 2 3.50 19.13 20.07
N LEU A 3 4.01 19.11 18.83
CA LEU A 3 3.52 18.23 17.77
C LEU A 3 3.70 16.74 18.10
N LEU A 4 4.85 16.35 18.64
CA LEU A 4 5.11 14.95 19.00
C LEU A 4 4.17 14.48 20.13
N GLY A 5 3.87 15.35 21.10
CA GLY A 5 2.89 15.07 22.14
C GLY A 5 1.49 14.83 21.57
N LEU A 6 1.06 15.68 20.63
CA LEU A 6 -0.21 15.49 19.92
C LEU A 6 -0.25 14.17 19.14
N LEU A 7 0.82 13.84 18.41
CA LEU A 7 0.91 12.58 17.68
C LEU A 7 0.82 11.38 18.63
N LYS A 8 1.58 11.38 19.73
CA LYS A 8 1.50 10.31 20.75
C LYS A 8 0.11 10.20 21.37
N GLN A 9 -0.61 11.30 21.53
CA GLN A 9 -1.99 11.28 22.00
C GLN A 9 -2.93 10.64 20.99
N VAL A 10 -2.76 10.92 19.69
CA VAL A 10 -3.55 10.27 18.62
C VAL A 10 -3.31 8.75 18.62
N PHE A 11 -2.06 8.29 18.75
CA PHE A 11 -1.70 6.86 18.80
C PHE A 11 -1.66 6.28 20.22
N SER A 12 -2.39 6.89 21.17
CA SER A 12 -2.44 6.40 22.54
C SER A 12 -3.28 5.12 22.65
N ASN A 13 -4.31 4.99 21.82
CA ASN A 13 -5.01 3.73 21.64
C ASN A 13 -4.19 2.85 20.68
N LYS A 14 -3.82 1.66 21.12
CA LYS A 14 -2.98 0.76 20.32
C LYS A 14 -3.79 -0.06 19.30
N LEU A 15 -5.12 -0.03 19.42
CA LEU A 15 -6.06 -0.78 18.56
C LEU A 15 -5.69 -2.28 18.47
N VAL A 16 -5.21 -2.83 19.60
CA VAL A 16 -4.79 -4.24 19.71
C VAL A 16 -5.98 -5.12 20.01
N THR A 17 -6.85 -4.66 20.91
CA THR A 17 -8.07 -5.36 21.29
C THR A 17 -9.26 -4.67 20.66
N ASP A 18 -10.10 -5.44 19.98
CA ASP A 18 -11.35 -4.94 19.44
C ASP A 18 -12.35 -4.72 20.60
N VAL A 19 -12.44 -3.48 21.08
CA VAL A 19 -13.35 -3.08 22.17
C VAL A 19 -14.71 -2.62 21.66
N ARG A 20 -14.91 -2.66 20.33
CA ARG A 20 -16.12 -2.13 19.72
C ARG A 20 -17.33 -3.00 20.09
N GLN A 21 -18.44 -2.34 20.35
CA GLN A 21 -19.72 -3.01 20.56
C GLN A 21 -20.47 -3.14 19.24
N PRO A 22 -21.13 -4.28 18.98
CA PRO A 22 -21.96 -4.43 17.79
C PRO A 22 -23.15 -3.47 17.85
N LEU A 23 -23.43 -2.78 16.75
CA LEU A 23 -24.61 -1.92 16.58
C LEU A 23 -25.90 -2.74 16.50
N PHE A 24 -25.82 -3.90 15.85
CA PHE A 24 -26.91 -4.84 15.68
C PHE A 24 -26.38 -6.24 15.92
N ILE A 25 -27.14 -7.02 16.67
CA ILE A 25 -26.83 -8.42 16.95
C ILE A 25 -27.94 -9.26 16.31
N PHE A 26 -27.57 -10.36 15.68
CA PHE A 26 -28.51 -11.36 15.18
C PHE A 26 -27.93 -12.75 15.34
N ASP A 27 -28.82 -13.70 15.58
CA ASP A 27 -28.47 -15.08 15.87
C ASP A 27 -28.79 -15.97 14.65
N ILE A 28 -27.82 -16.78 14.22
CA ILE A 28 -28.03 -17.80 13.19
C ILE A 28 -27.92 -19.18 13.85
N PRO A 29 -28.97 -20.02 13.76
CA PRO A 29 -28.90 -21.39 14.24
C PRO A 29 -27.96 -22.22 13.35
N GLN A 30 -26.98 -22.88 13.96
CA GLN A 30 -26.02 -23.75 13.28
C GLN A 30 -25.93 -25.10 14.02
N GLY A 31 -26.86 -26.00 13.70
CA GLY A 31 -26.99 -27.28 14.41
C GLY A 31 -27.71 -27.10 15.74
N GLU A 32 -27.11 -27.59 16.83
CA GLU A 32 -27.62 -27.38 18.20
C GLU A 32 -27.15 -26.04 18.80
N ASP A 33 -26.12 -25.44 18.20
CA ASP A 33 -25.55 -24.17 18.64
C ASP A 33 -26.17 -22.98 17.89
N THR A 34 -26.12 -21.82 18.54
CA THR A 34 -26.51 -20.53 17.94
C THR A 34 -25.28 -19.65 17.85
N ILE A 35 -24.93 -19.20 16.65
CA ILE A 35 -23.83 -18.24 16.46
C ILE A 35 -24.42 -16.85 16.43
N THR A 36 -23.95 -16.02 17.36
CA THR A 36 -24.31 -14.62 17.46
C THR A 36 -23.38 -13.78 16.59
N TYR A 37 -23.95 -13.12 15.59
CA TYR A 37 -23.26 -12.18 14.73
C TYR A 37 -23.54 -10.76 15.16
N GLY A 38 -22.52 -9.91 15.10
CA GLY A 38 -22.62 -8.49 15.41
C GLY A 38 -22.17 -7.64 14.25
N PHE A 39 -22.99 -6.68 13.80
CA PHE A 39 -22.52 -5.63 12.90
C PHE A 39 -21.76 -4.57 13.70
N VAL A 40 -20.44 -4.54 13.54
CA VAL A 40 -19.53 -3.65 14.25
C VAL A 40 -19.18 -2.47 13.35
N ALA A 41 -19.46 -1.25 13.82
CA ALA A 41 -19.05 -0.06 13.09
C ALA A 41 -17.50 0.04 13.04
N PRO A 42 -16.91 0.55 11.96
CA PRO A 42 -15.49 0.89 11.97
C PRO A 42 -15.15 1.85 13.12
N GLU A 43 -14.05 1.62 13.83
CA GLU A 43 -13.61 2.56 14.87
C GLU A 43 -13.17 3.88 14.23
N LEU A 44 -13.79 5.00 14.62
CA LEU A 44 -13.42 6.31 14.07
C LEU A 44 -11.96 6.65 14.34
N LEU A 45 -11.44 6.25 15.50
CA LEU A 45 -10.07 6.52 15.90
C LEU A 45 -9.05 5.87 14.94
N PHE A 46 -9.30 4.65 14.47
CA PHE A 46 -8.48 3.99 13.46
C PHE A 46 -8.35 4.85 12.18
N TRP A 47 -9.45 5.44 11.72
CA TRP A 47 -9.44 6.29 10.52
C TRP A 47 -8.74 7.63 10.76
N VAL A 48 -8.84 8.17 11.97
CA VAL A 48 -8.09 9.37 12.37
C VAL A 48 -6.59 9.07 12.39
N GLU A 49 -6.18 7.97 13.02
CA GLU A 49 -4.79 7.50 13.04
C GLU A 49 -4.26 7.28 11.62
N LEU A 50 -5.02 6.60 10.77
CA LEU A 50 -4.68 6.41 9.36
C LEU A 50 -4.55 7.75 8.65
N GLY A 51 -5.50 8.67 8.82
CA GLY A 51 -5.45 10.01 8.22
C GLY A 51 -4.20 10.79 8.63
N VAL A 52 -3.79 10.71 9.90
CA VAL A 52 -2.55 11.31 10.41
C VAL A 52 -1.32 10.67 9.77
N VAL A 53 -1.26 9.33 9.66
CA VAL A 53 -0.19 8.62 8.96
C VAL A 53 -0.06 9.09 7.51
N LEU A 54 -1.18 9.20 6.80
CA LEU A 54 -1.22 9.65 5.41
C LEU A 54 -0.76 11.11 5.27
N LEU A 55 -1.14 11.98 6.19
CA LEU A 55 -0.71 13.38 6.21
C LEU A 55 0.80 13.50 6.45
N VAL A 56 1.33 12.81 7.45
CA VAL A 56 2.78 12.79 7.73
C VAL A 56 3.55 12.28 6.51
N THR A 57 3.05 11.20 5.90
CA THR A 57 3.60 10.63 4.67
C THR A 57 3.64 11.64 3.52
N ALA A 58 2.54 12.36 3.28
CA ALA A 58 2.47 13.36 2.23
C ALA A 58 3.46 14.52 2.46
N ILE A 59 3.60 14.98 3.72
CA ILE A 59 4.57 16.01 4.09
C ILE A 59 6.00 15.52 3.86
N CYS A 60 6.33 14.31 4.33
CA CYS A 60 7.64 13.71 4.11
C CYS A 60 7.93 13.52 2.61
N GLY A 61 6.94 13.10 1.82
CA GLY A 61 7.06 12.97 0.37
C GLY A 61 7.32 14.30 -0.33
N ALA A 62 6.61 15.36 0.07
CA ALA A 62 6.85 16.70 -0.44
C ALA A 62 8.27 17.19 -0.13
N LEU A 63 8.73 17.05 1.12
CA LEU A 63 10.09 17.44 1.52
C LEU A 63 11.16 16.65 0.76
N THR A 64 11.01 15.33 0.68
CA THR A 64 11.95 14.48 -0.05
C THR A 64 11.96 14.80 -1.54
N SER A 65 10.82 15.13 -2.14
CA SER A 65 10.76 15.53 -3.55
C SER A 65 11.56 16.79 -3.86
N ILE A 66 11.57 17.77 -2.94
CA ILE A 66 12.34 19.00 -3.08
C ILE A 66 13.84 18.68 -3.07
N LEU A 67 14.27 17.76 -2.20
CA LEU A 67 15.66 17.31 -2.14
C LEU A 67 16.05 16.57 -3.44
N ILE A 68 15.23 15.61 -3.87
CA ILE A 68 15.47 14.84 -5.10
C ILE A 68 15.54 15.79 -6.30
N TYR A 69 14.64 16.76 -6.42
CA TYR A 69 14.67 17.68 -7.55
C TYR A 69 15.96 18.50 -7.60
N ASN A 70 16.34 19.13 -6.48
CA ASN A 70 17.46 20.06 -6.45
C ASN A 70 18.83 19.36 -6.52
N TYR A 71 18.96 18.19 -5.90
CA TYR A 71 20.26 17.50 -5.78
C TYR A 71 20.42 16.33 -6.75
N ILE A 72 19.33 15.75 -7.25
CA ILE A 72 19.39 14.60 -8.17
C ILE A 72 18.99 15.05 -9.57
N VAL A 73 17.76 15.54 -9.77
CA VAL A 73 17.25 15.87 -11.12
C VAL A 73 18.09 16.94 -11.79
N ARG A 74 18.41 18.04 -11.08
CA ARG A 74 19.23 19.13 -11.63
C ARG A 74 20.71 18.77 -11.86
N GLN A 75 21.20 17.72 -11.22
CA GLN A 75 22.60 17.27 -11.28
C GLN A 75 22.70 15.84 -11.83
N ARG A 76 21.72 15.43 -12.64
CA ARG A 76 21.61 14.05 -13.14
C ARG A 76 22.88 13.64 -13.87
N GLY A 77 23.29 12.38 -13.70
CA GLY A 77 24.50 11.82 -14.28
C GLY A 77 25.80 12.22 -13.58
N THR A 78 25.75 13.08 -12.56
CA THR A 78 26.93 13.40 -11.73
C THR A 78 27.07 12.42 -10.56
N TRP A 79 28.30 12.23 -10.07
CA TRP A 79 28.56 11.46 -8.86
C TRP A 79 27.78 11.97 -7.64
N ASN A 80 27.59 13.29 -7.52
CA ASN A 80 26.85 13.90 -6.42
C ASN A 80 25.39 13.45 -6.37
N ALA A 81 24.72 13.35 -7.51
CA ALA A 81 23.33 12.89 -7.57
C ALA A 81 23.20 11.44 -7.05
N TYR A 82 24.12 10.56 -7.44
CA TYR A 82 24.14 9.17 -6.97
C TYR A 82 24.52 9.07 -5.48
N LEU A 83 25.45 9.89 -5.00
CA LEU A 83 25.83 9.93 -3.59
C LEU A 83 24.66 10.40 -2.72
N VAL A 84 23.89 11.39 -3.17
CA VAL A 84 22.69 11.85 -2.43
C VAL A 84 21.60 10.78 -2.45
N GLY A 85 21.32 10.16 -3.61
CA GLY A 85 20.29 9.14 -3.70
C GLY A 85 20.62 7.88 -2.91
N TYR A 86 21.75 7.23 -3.18
CA TYR A 86 22.17 5.98 -2.54
C TYR A 86 22.76 6.16 -1.14
N GLY A 87 23.42 7.29 -0.88
CA GLY A 87 24.10 7.54 0.40
C GLY A 87 23.24 8.22 1.45
N ILE A 88 22.16 8.92 1.06
CA ILE A 88 21.33 9.69 1.99
C ILE A 88 19.86 9.29 1.88
N ILE A 89 19.22 9.49 0.73
CA ILE A 89 17.76 9.37 0.60
C ILE A 89 17.29 7.93 0.80
N ILE A 90 17.89 6.97 0.08
CA ILE A 90 17.51 5.56 0.19
C ILE A 90 17.77 5.01 1.60
N PRO A 91 18.95 5.22 2.23
CA PRO A 91 19.17 4.82 3.62
C PRO A 91 18.18 5.43 4.62
N ILE A 92 17.82 6.71 4.46
CA ILE A 92 16.78 7.34 5.29
C ILE A 92 15.43 6.64 5.09
N CYS A 93 15.05 6.32 3.85
CA CYS A 93 13.81 5.58 3.58
C CYS A 93 13.82 4.19 4.23
N ILE A 94 14.95 3.48 4.17
CA ILE A 94 15.10 2.16 4.84
C ILE A 94 15.01 2.30 6.36
N ALA A 95 15.63 3.32 6.95
CA ALA A 95 15.62 3.55 8.40
C ALA A 95 14.27 4.09 8.92
N PHE A 96 13.54 4.83 8.08
CA PHE A 96 12.29 5.51 8.42
C PHE A 96 11.28 4.65 9.19
N PRO A 97 10.89 3.43 8.74
CA PRO A 97 9.96 2.60 9.49
C PRO A 97 10.47 2.21 10.87
N TYR A 98 11.75 1.85 10.98
CA TYR A 98 12.37 1.44 12.25
C TYR A 98 12.45 2.58 13.27
N VAL A 99 12.45 3.83 12.81
CA VAL A 99 12.40 5.01 13.70
C VAL A 99 10.96 5.39 14.01
N MET A 100 10.09 5.44 13.00
CA MET A 100 8.74 5.99 13.13
C MET A 100 7.78 5.08 13.89
N ILE A 101 7.83 3.75 13.67
CA ILE A 101 6.97 2.80 14.40
C ILE A 101 7.18 2.91 15.93
N PRO A 102 8.41 2.82 16.48
CA PRO A 102 8.60 2.92 17.92
C PRO A 102 8.39 4.36 18.42
N LEU A 103 8.67 5.39 17.61
CA LEU A 103 8.45 6.78 18.00
C LEU A 103 6.96 7.09 18.24
N LEU A 104 6.10 6.55 17.36
CA LEU A 104 4.65 6.69 17.43
C LEU A 104 3.98 5.56 18.19
N GLU A 105 4.74 4.53 18.58
CA GLU A 105 4.26 3.33 19.27
C GLU A 105 3.05 2.70 18.55
N ILE A 106 3.14 2.58 17.21
CA ILE A 106 2.09 1.98 16.39
C ILE A 106 2.13 0.47 16.59
N GLU A 107 1.02 -0.14 17.02
CA GLU A 107 0.93 -1.59 17.21
C GLU A 107 0.10 -2.28 16.12
N ASN A 108 -0.92 -1.59 15.59
CA ASN A 108 -1.80 -2.09 14.56
C ASN A 108 -1.04 -2.49 13.28
N LYS A 109 -1.21 -3.74 12.83
CA LYS A 109 -0.50 -4.32 11.67
C LYS A 109 -0.81 -3.61 10.35
N ILE A 110 -2.06 -3.16 10.15
CA ILE A 110 -2.46 -2.44 8.93
C ILE A 110 -1.80 -1.06 8.89
N LEU A 111 -1.86 -0.31 10.00
CA LEU A 111 -1.19 0.99 10.09
C LEU A 111 0.33 0.87 9.91
N LYS A 112 0.93 -0.16 10.52
CA LYS A 112 2.32 -0.55 10.26
C LYS A 112 2.54 -0.74 8.76
N PHE A 113 1.79 -1.60 8.08
CA PHE A 113 1.96 -1.82 6.64
C PHE A 113 1.84 -0.53 5.82
N CYS A 114 0.80 0.28 6.07
CA CYS A 114 0.55 1.52 5.36
C CYS A 114 1.71 2.53 5.52
N HIS A 115 2.23 2.67 6.75
CA HIS A 115 3.31 3.60 7.07
C HIS A 115 4.70 3.07 6.67
N ILE A 116 4.94 1.78 6.84
CA ILE A 116 6.25 1.13 6.69
C ILE A 116 6.55 0.84 5.24
N SER A 117 5.56 0.31 4.53
CA SER A 117 5.81 -0.26 3.21
C SER A 117 5.63 0.80 2.15
N ILE A 118 4.47 1.46 2.09
CA ILE A 118 4.10 2.18 0.87
C ILE A 118 4.98 3.41 0.63
N PHE A 119 5.11 4.30 1.61
CA PHE A 119 5.84 5.54 1.41
C PHE A 119 7.34 5.37 1.18
N PRO A 120 8.10 4.66 2.04
CA PRO A 120 9.53 4.53 1.86
C PRO A 120 9.89 3.76 0.59
N ILE A 121 9.14 2.70 0.28
CA ILE A 121 9.35 1.91 -0.93
C ILE A 121 9.12 2.76 -2.19
N LEU A 122 8.00 3.48 -2.26
CA LEU A 122 7.72 4.36 -3.39
C LEU A 122 8.78 5.46 -3.52
N THR A 123 9.21 6.04 -2.41
CA THR A 123 10.25 7.08 -2.41
C THR A 123 11.59 6.53 -2.88
N MET A 124 11.99 5.32 -2.47
CA MET A 124 13.21 4.66 -2.93
C MET A 124 13.18 4.42 -4.45
N PHE A 125 12.08 3.86 -4.95
CA PHE A 125 11.96 3.60 -6.38
C PHE A 125 11.92 4.89 -7.19
N ARG A 126 11.12 5.89 -6.77
CA ARG A 126 11.07 7.17 -7.45
C ARG A 126 12.44 7.87 -7.40
N CYS A 127 13.13 7.89 -6.25
CA CYS A 127 14.49 8.39 -6.16
C CYS A 127 15.43 7.72 -7.18
N SER A 128 15.27 6.40 -7.37
CA SER A 128 15.99 5.66 -8.41
C SER A 128 15.60 6.12 -9.81
N GLU A 129 14.30 6.27 -10.10
CA GLU A 129 13.80 6.85 -11.37
C GLU A 129 14.45 8.21 -11.65
N ALA A 130 14.53 9.11 -10.66
CA ALA A 130 15.15 10.43 -10.85
C ALA A 130 16.66 10.37 -11.10
N MET A 131 17.39 9.49 -10.40
CA MET A 131 18.85 9.32 -10.58
C MET A 131 19.18 8.90 -12.01
N TYR A 132 18.39 7.99 -12.57
CA TYR A 132 18.62 7.43 -13.91
C TYR A 132 17.86 8.15 -15.03
N GLY A 133 17.05 9.16 -14.70
CA GLY A 133 16.31 9.95 -15.69
C GLY A 133 15.11 9.24 -16.32
N PHE A 134 14.47 8.38 -15.55
CA PHE A 134 13.26 7.65 -15.95
C PHE A 134 11.97 8.31 -15.46
N SER A 135 12.06 9.40 -14.70
CA SER A 135 10.86 10.19 -14.39
C SER A 135 10.23 10.69 -15.69
N PRO A 136 8.89 10.70 -15.80
CA PRO A 136 8.23 11.21 -16.99
C PRO A 136 8.72 12.64 -17.32
N PRO A 137 9.06 12.97 -18.58
CA PRO A 137 9.53 14.31 -18.92
C PRO A 137 8.55 15.41 -18.47
N SER A 138 7.25 15.09 -18.50
CA SER A 138 6.17 15.96 -18.05
C SER A 138 6.30 16.44 -16.61
N VAL A 139 6.92 15.65 -15.72
CA VAL A 139 7.02 15.99 -14.30
C VAL A 139 8.25 16.82 -13.95
N GLU A 140 9.26 16.86 -14.82
CA GLU A 140 10.54 17.51 -14.53
C GLU A 140 10.58 19.01 -14.88
N HIS A 141 9.59 19.49 -15.65
CA HIS A 141 9.53 20.88 -16.11
C HIS A 141 9.47 21.92 -14.99
N SER A 142 8.92 21.57 -13.81
CA SER A 142 8.85 22.47 -12.68
C SER A 142 8.97 21.73 -11.36
N HIS A 143 9.51 22.40 -10.32
CA HIS A 143 9.54 21.88 -8.96
C HIS A 143 8.14 21.49 -8.45
N GLN A 144 7.11 22.28 -8.78
CA GLN A 144 5.76 22.02 -8.32
C GLN A 144 5.19 20.74 -8.94
N THR A 145 5.35 20.57 -10.25
CA THR A 145 4.89 19.36 -10.95
C THR A 145 5.62 18.13 -10.43
N PHE A 146 6.92 18.26 -10.19
CA PHE A 146 7.72 17.18 -9.63
C PHE A 146 7.29 16.82 -8.20
N MET A 147 7.07 17.82 -7.35
CA MET A 147 6.55 17.63 -6.00
C MET A 147 5.19 16.95 -6.02
N LEU A 148 4.28 17.35 -6.91
CA LEU A 148 2.99 16.70 -7.08
C LEU A 148 3.13 15.23 -7.50
N TYR A 149 4.04 14.91 -8.42
CA TYR A 149 4.29 13.52 -8.82
C TYR A 149 4.85 12.69 -7.65
N TYR A 150 5.77 13.23 -6.86
CA TYR A 150 6.45 12.51 -5.78
C TYR A 150 5.68 12.43 -4.46
N ALA A 151 4.95 13.48 -4.08
CA ALA A 151 4.25 13.53 -2.80
C ALA A 151 2.94 12.72 -2.83
N ASN A 152 2.35 12.54 -4.01
CA ASN A 152 1.11 11.77 -4.16
C ASN A 152 1.41 10.29 -4.37
N ILE A 153 0.81 9.44 -3.52
CA ILE A 153 0.89 7.98 -3.65
C ILE A 153 0.06 7.52 -4.86
N PRO A 154 -1.25 7.84 -4.98
CA PRO A 154 -1.95 7.70 -6.26
C PRO A 154 -1.29 8.60 -7.30
N HIS A 155 -0.94 8.03 -8.45
CA HIS A 155 -0.29 8.79 -9.52
C HIS A 155 -1.28 9.83 -10.06
N ILE A 156 -0.86 11.07 -10.25
CA ILE A 156 -1.69 12.09 -10.90
C ILE A 156 -1.70 11.84 -12.41
N HIS A 157 -2.86 12.00 -13.05
CA HIS A 157 -2.94 11.98 -14.50
C HIS A 157 -2.31 13.24 -15.08
N PHE A 158 -1.40 13.06 -16.03
CA PHE A 158 -0.84 14.14 -16.85
C PHE A 158 -1.37 14.02 -18.27
N ASP A 159 -1.71 15.15 -18.86
CA ASP A 159 -2.05 15.19 -20.28
C ASP A 159 -0.79 14.84 -21.11
N PRO A 160 -0.84 13.84 -22.00
CA PRO A 160 0.31 13.42 -22.79
C PRO A 160 0.80 14.51 -23.77
N LYS A 161 -0.06 15.46 -24.16
CA LYS A 161 0.28 16.53 -25.11
C LYS A 161 0.81 17.78 -24.41
N THR A 162 0.13 18.21 -23.35
CA THR A 162 0.44 19.47 -22.67
C THR A 162 1.37 19.29 -21.48
N HIS A 163 1.54 18.05 -20.99
CA HIS A 163 2.33 17.72 -19.80
C HIS A 163 1.83 18.40 -18.51
N VAL A 164 0.63 18.97 -18.53
CA VAL A 164 -0.01 19.60 -17.37
C VAL A 164 -0.79 18.53 -16.59
N PRO A 165 -0.80 18.58 -15.24
CA PRO A 165 -1.65 17.70 -14.45
C PRO A 165 -3.12 17.97 -14.75
N LEU A 166 -3.90 16.90 -14.96
CA LEU A 166 -5.34 17.00 -15.17
C LEU A 166 -6.01 17.49 -13.88
N LYS A 167 -6.85 18.51 -14.02
CA LYS A 167 -7.61 19.06 -12.90
C LYS A 167 -8.83 18.19 -12.59
N SER A 168 -9.12 18.03 -11.31
CA SER A 168 -10.35 17.39 -10.86
C SER A 168 -11.54 18.36 -10.97
N SER A 169 -12.71 17.80 -11.21
CA SER A 169 -14.00 18.45 -11.12
C SER A 169 -14.71 18.07 -9.81
N TRP A 170 -15.79 18.78 -9.47
CA TRP A 170 -16.64 18.40 -8.34
C TRP A 170 -17.36 17.06 -8.56
N ALA A 171 -17.54 16.63 -9.80
CA ALA A 171 -18.07 15.29 -10.09
C ALA A 171 -17.08 14.21 -9.64
N ASP A 172 -15.79 14.39 -9.95
CA ASP A 172 -14.72 13.47 -9.53
C ASP A 172 -14.59 13.42 -8.00
N VAL A 173 -14.71 14.55 -7.32
CA VAL A 173 -14.70 14.61 -5.84
C VAL A 173 -15.87 13.82 -5.25
N LYS A 174 -17.09 14.01 -5.78
CA LYS A 174 -18.28 13.26 -5.33
C LYS A 174 -18.11 11.76 -5.58
N GLU A 175 -17.57 11.39 -6.74
CA GLU A 175 -17.30 10.00 -7.09
C GLU A 175 -16.28 9.38 -6.12
N LYS A 176 -15.13 10.01 -5.89
CA LYS A 176 -14.11 9.49 -4.97
C LYS A 176 -14.60 9.49 -3.52
N LEU A 177 -15.41 10.45 -3.10
CA LEU A 177 -16.04 10.46 -1.77
C LEU A 177 -17.01 9.28 -1.62
N TYR A 178 -17.85 9.04 -2.63
CA TYR A 178 -18.77 7.90 -2.64
C TYR A 178 -18.00 6.58 -2.55
N TYR A 179 -16.98 6.37 -3.40
CA TYR A 179 -16.16 5.16 -3.36
C TYR A 179 -15.44 5.00 -2.03
N PHE A 180 -14.91 6.08 -1.46
CA PHE A 180 -14.25 6.01 -0.16
C PHE A 180 -15.23 5.56 0.92
N VAL A 181 -16.39 6.22 1.05
CA VAL A 181 -17.43 5.83 2.03
C VAL A 181 -17.91 4.39 1.80
N TYR A 182 -18.10 4.00 0.54
CA TYR A 182 -18.46 2.63 0.19
C TYR A 182 -17.42 1.62 0.68
N GLU A 183 -16.12 1.86 0.43
CA GLU A 183 -15.06 0.97 0.92
C GLU A 183 -14.96 0.97 2.45
N LEU A 184 -15.21 2.08 3.14
CA LEU A 184 -15.31 2.11 4.61
C LEU A 184 -16.41 1.18 5.12
N CYS A 185 -17.59 1.23 4.49
CA CYS A 185 -18.72 0.36 4.82
C CYS A 185 -18.39 -1.11 4.53
N VAL A 186 -17.76 -1.41 3.39
CA VAL A 186 -17.35 -2.78 3.04
C VAL A 186 -16.33 -3.32 4.03
N VAL A 187 -15.28 -2.55 4.37
CA VAL A 187 -14.29 -2.94 5.39
C VAL A 187 -14.99 -3.19 6.73
N GLY A 188 -15.87 -2.29 7.16
CA GLY A 188 -16.66 -2.47 8.38
C GLY A 188 -17.49 -3.76 8.39
N ALA A 189 -18.16 -4.07 7.26
CA ALA A 189 -18.94 -5.29 7.11
C ALA A 189 -18.07 -6.56 7.14
N VAL A 190 -16.91 -6.56 6.48
CA VAL A 190 -15.99 -7.71 6.49
C VAL A 190 -15.41 -7.92 7.90
N LEU A 191 -15.01 -6.85 8.59
CA LEU A 191 -14.55 -6.93 9.99
C LEU A 191 -15.65 -7.48 10.91
N SER A 192 -16.89 -7.00 10.73
CA SER A 192 -18.05 -7.47 11.50
C SER A 192 -18.30 -8.96 11.31
N PHE A 193 -18.17 -9.43 10.07
CA PHE A 193 -18.35 -10.84 9.74
C PHE A 193 -17.24 -11.73 10.34
N LEU A 194 -16.00 -11.23 10.38
CA LEU A 194 -14.84 -11.98 10.85
C LEU A 194 -14.62 -11.91 12.38
N SER A 195 -15.13 -10.86 13.03
CA SER A 195 -14.92 -10.59 14.46
C SER A 195 -15.37 -11.73 15.38
N PRO A 196 -16.54 -12.38 15.19
CA PRO A 196 -16.96 -13.50 16.04
C PRO A 196 -16.03 -14.71 16.01
N PHE A 197 -15.14 -14.79 15.02
CA PHE A 197 -14.24 -15.91 14.81
C PHE A 197 -12.78 -15.58 15.12
N ASP A 198 -12.51 -14.47 15.83
CA ASP A 198 -11.16 -13.94 16.03
C ASP A 198 -10.37 -13.82 14.71
N TYR A 199 -11.08 -13.47 13.63
CA TYR A 199 -10.54 -13.37 12.27
C TYR A 199 -10.01 -14.69 11.66
N VAL A 200 -10.33 -15.84 12.28
CA VAL A 200 -9.99 -17.20 11.82
C VAL A 200 -11.26 -18.06 11.74
N PRO A 201 -12.15 -17.81 10.76
CA PRO A 201 -13.46 -18.48 10.63
C PRO A 201 -13.41 -20.01 10.51
N TRP A 202 -12.31 -20.58 10.02
CA TRP A 202 -12.15 -22.03 9.94
C TRP A 202 -11.07 -22.50 10.90
N THR A 203 -11.43 -23.41 11.81
CA THR A 203 -10.48 -23.97 12.77
C THR A 203 -9.36 -24.73 12.04
N VAL A 204 -8.14 -24.46 12.46
CA VAL A 204 -6.95 -25.18 12.02
C VAL A 204 -6.50 -26.04 13.18
N GLU A 205 -6.51 -27.36 13.00
CA GLU A 205 -5.90 -28.26 13.98
C GLU A 205 -4.39 -28.01 14.04
N GLU A 206 -3.94 -27.30 15.08
CA GLU A 206 -2.52 -27.19 15.42
C GLU A 206 -2.03 -28.58 15.85
N LYS A 207 -1.29 -29.26 14.98
CA LYS A 207 -0.55 -30.45 15.40
C LYS A 207 0.67 -29.97 16.18
N GLY A 208 0.61 -30.12 17.50
CA GLY A 208 1.54 -29.58 18.49
C GLY A 208 2.99 -30.09 18.49
N ASP A 209 3.51 -30.59 17.38
CA ASP A 209 4.88 -31.07 17.30
C ASP A 209 5.63 -30.24 16.25
N GLY A 210 6.47 -29.30 16.70
CA GLY A 210 7.29 -28.38 15.91
C GLY A 210 8.40 -29.05 15.07
N VAL A 211 8.08 -30.18 14.45
CA VAL A 211 8.99 -30.98 13.64
C VAL A 211 8.52 -31.02 12.18
N LEU A 212 9.28 -30.27 11.38
CA LEU A 212 9.53 -30.36 9.92
C LEU A 212 8.57 -29.62 8.96
N LEU A 213 8.98 -28.38 8.67
CA LEU A 213 8.85 -27.53 7.46
C LEU A 213 8.34 -28.19 6.15
N LEU A 214 8.63 -29.46 5.87
CA LEU A 214 8.17 -30.15 4.65
C LEU A 214 6.80 -30.83 4.78
N LYS A 215 6.46 -31.36 5.97
CA LYS A 215 5.07 -31.82 6.23
C LYS A 215 4.12 -30.63 6.34
N GLU A 216 4.64 -29.46 6.70
CA GLU A 216 3.90 -28.21 6.81
C GLU A 216 3.46 -27.64 5.45
N VAL A 217 4.24 -27.84 4.37
CA VAL A 217 3.84 -27.38 3.03
C VAL A 217 2.52 -28.01 2.61
N GLY A 218 2.35 -29.32 2.85
CA GLY A 218 1.08 -30.01 2.58
C GLY A 218 -0.08 -29.47 3.41
N SER A 219 0.17 -29.02 4.65
CA SER A 219 -0.87 -28.38 5.46
C SER A 219 -1.29 -27.01 4.96
N LEU A 220 -0.41 -26.25 4.28
CA LEU A 220 -0.78 -24.97 3.66
C LEU A 220 -1.91 -25.13 2.63
N PHE A 221 -2.03 -26.31 2.01
CA PHE A 221 -3.05 -26.63 1.03
C PHE A 221 -4.34 -27.24 1.62
N ARG A 222 -4.47 -27.32 2.95
CA ARG A 222 -5.76 -27.70 3.55
C ARG A 222 -6.77 -26.60 3.30
N TRP A 223 -8.01 -27.00 3.03
CA TRP A 223 -9.11 -26.08 2.75
C TRP A 223 -9.27 -24.98 3.80
N ASN A 224 -9.21 -25.32 5.08
CA ASN A 224 -9.36 -24.33 6.16
C ASN A 224 -8.26 -23.25 6.12
N HIS A 225 -7.01 -23.63 5.84
CA HIS A 225 -5.91 -22.68 5.68
C HIS A 225 -6.11 -21.79 4.45
N ILE A 226 -6.46 -22.39 3.31
CA ILE A 226 -6.70 -21.64 2.06
C ILE A 226 -7.84 -20.64 2.27
N LEU A 227 -8.94 -21.04 2.90
CA LEU A 227 -10.09 -20.17 3.14
C LEU A 227 -9.79 -19.05 4.13
N ASN A 228 -9.09 -19.33 5.24
CA ASN A 228 -8.63 -18.30 6.17
C ASN A 228 -7.69 -17.30 5.48
N ASN A 229 -6.72 -17.80 4.69
CA ASN A 229 -5.80 -16.95 3.93
C ASN A 229 -6.53 -16.10 2.89
N LEU A 230 -7.54 -16.67 2.21
CA LEU A 230 -8.38 -15.93 1.28
C LEU A 230 -9.15 -14.80 1.99
N MET A 231 -9.72 -15.07 3.16
CA MET A 231 -10.40 -14.04 3.94
C MET A 231 -9.46 -12.95 4.43
N GLY A 232 -8.25 -13.32 4.89
CA GLY A 232 -7.19 -12.37 5.21
C GLY A 232 -6.79 -11.51 4.02
N ALA A 233 -6.62 -12.13 2.84
CA ALA A 233 -6.30 -11.43 1.60
C ALA A 233 -7.42 -10.47 1.17
N ILE A 234 -8.69 -10.88 1.28
CA ILE A 234 -9.85 -10.01 1.00
C ILE A 234 -9.87 -8.83 1.97
N LEU A 235 -9.73 -9.08 3.27
CA LEU A 235 -9.71 -8.03 4.27
C LEU A 235 -8.58 -7.02 4.00
N PHE A 236 -7.39 -7.53 3.70
CA PHE A 236 -6.23 -6.73 3.36
C PHE A 236 -6.43 -5.92 2.07
N GLU A 237 -6.96 -6.54 1.01
CA GLU A 237 -7.34 -5.84 -0.23
C GLU A 237 -8.24 -4.64 0.11
N ARG A 238 -9.28 -4.87 0.91
CA ARG A 238 -10.26 -3.83 1.25
C ARG A 238 -9.66 -2.70 2.07
N PHE A 239 -8.81 -3.01 3.07
CA PHE A 239 -8.08 -1.97 3.81
C PHE A 239 -7.18 -1.15 2.90
N LEU A 240 -6.41 -1.82 2.05
CA LEU A 240 -5.51 -1.16 1.10
C LEU A 240 -6.31 -0.29 0.12
N ASN A 241 -7.45 -0.78 -0.37
CA ASN A 241 -8.33 -0.02 -1.25
C ASN A 241 -8.89 1.23 -0.57
N ALA A 242 -9.43 1.08 0.64
CA ALA A 242 -10.01 2.17 1.40
C ALA A 242 -8.98 3.27 1.64
N MET A 243 -7.76 2.89 2.03
CA MET A 243 -6.67 3.85 2.20
C MET A 243 -6.29 4.56 0.89
N LEU A 244 -6.07 3.80 -0.20
CA LEU A 244 -5.69 4.40 -1.49
C LEU A 244 -6.82 5.27 -2.07
N CYS A 245 -8.09 4.91 -1.87
CA CYS A 245 -9.24 5.74 -2.18
C CYS A 245 -9.26 7.03 -1.35
N GLY A 246 -8.93 6.96 -0.06
CA GLY A 246 -8.80 8.15 0.79
C GLY A 246 -7.70 9.11 0.31
N LEU A 247 -6.54 8.57 -0.08
CA LEU A 247 -5.46 9.35 -0.69
C LEU A 247 -5.87 9.97 -2.04
N ALA A 248 -6.61 9.22 -2.86
CA ALA A 248 -7.16 9.71 -4.12
C ALA A 248 -8.19 10.83 -3.88
N LEU A 249 -9.02 10.71 -2.84
CA LEU A 249 -9.94 11.76 -2.41
C LEU A 249 -9.19 13.03 -1.99
N ILE A 250 -8.11 12.92 -1.20
CA ILE A 250 -7.28 14.08 -0.83
C ILE A 250 -6.67 14.74 -2.08
N SER A 251 -6.21 13.94 -3.04
CA SER A 251 -5.65 14.43 -4.30
C SER A 251 -6.69 15.18 -5.14
N THR A 252 -7.91 14.62 -5.24
CA THR A 252 -9.04 15.27 -5.96
C THR A 252 -9.51 16.54 -5.27
N LEU A 253 -9.58 16.57 -3.93
CA LEU A 253 -9.87 17.78 -3.17
C LEU A 253 -8.80 18.85 -3.34
N SER A 254 -7.55 18.44 -3.57
CA SER A 254 -6.43 19.35 -3.88
C SER A 254 -6.47 19.87 -5.33
N GLY A 255 -7.46 19.46 -6.13
CA GLY A 255 -7.65 19.94 -7.50
C GLY A 255 -7.03 19.07 -8.60
N PHE A 256 -6.55 17.86 -8.29
CA PHE A 256 -5.85 16.99 -9.24
C PHE A 256 -6.57 15.66 -9.43
N LEU A 257 -6.61 15.15 -10.66
CA LEU A 257 -7.24 13.87 -10.97
C LEU A 257 -6.23 12.71 -10.77
N PRO A 258 -6.41 11.84 -9.75
CA PRO A 258 -5.56 10.68 -9.54
C PRO A 258 -5.95 9.53 -10.47
N GLN A 259 -4.97 8.69 -10.80
CA GLN A 259 -5.15 7.40 -11.44
C GLN A 259 -5.80 6.41 -10.47
N ASP A 260 -6.52 5.45 -11.04
CA ASP A 260 -7.04 4.33 -10.25
C ASP A 260 -5.90 3.49 -9.68
N THR A 261 -6.05 3.13 -8.41
CA THR A 261 -5.01 2.43 -7.65
C THR A 261 -5.25 0.92 -7.58
N MET A 262 -6.49 0.46 -7.74
CA MET A 262 -6.85 -0.94 -7.69
C MET A 262 -8.16 -1.20 -8.45
N LYS A 263 -8.37 -2.43 -8.96
CA LYS A 263 -9.54 -2.78 -9.78
C LYS A 263 -10.06 -4.20 -9.48
N SER A 264 -10.88 -4.35 -8.42
CA SER A 264 -11.51 -5.62 -8.02
C SER A 264 -10.60 -6.82 -8.23
N ALA A 265 -9.45 -6.84 -7.54
CA ALA A 265 -8.35 -7.70 -7.92
C ALA A 265 -8.70 -9.17 -7.67
N ILE A 266 -9.12 -9.54 -6.45
CA ILE A 266 -9.40 -10.94 -6.12
C ILE A 266 -10.54 -11.52 -6.98
N PHE A 267 -11.66 -10.80 -7.10
CA PHE A 267 -12.86 -11.34 -7.75
C PHE A 267 -12.99 -11.02 -9.24
N GLY A 268 -12.29 -9.99 -9.72
CA GLY A 268 -12.35 -9.58 -11.11
C GLY A 268 -11.30 -10.23 -11.99
N SER A 269 -10.24 -10.82 -11.42
CA SER A 269 -9.11 -11.32 -12.21
C SER A 269 -9.42 -12.66 -12.88
N THR A 270 -9.04 -12.79 -14.16
CA THR A 270 -9.22 -14.03 -14.92
C THR A 270 -7.97 -14.92 -14.95
N SER A 271 -6.83 -14.38 -14.50
CA SER A 271 -5.56 -15.10 -14.41
C SER A 271 -4.63 -14.44 -13.38
N PRO A 272 -3.58 -15.13 -12.91
CA PRO A 272 -2.57 -14.52 -12.03
C PRO A 272 -1.88 -13.30 -12.65
N SER A 273 -1.61 -13.32 -13.96
CA SER A 273 -1.00 -12.18 -14.66
C SER A 273 -1.92 -10.97 -14.70
N ASP A 274 -3.23 -11.18 -14.88
CA ASP A 274 -4.24 -10.11 -14.83
C ASP A 274 -4.35 -9.51 -13.41
N PHE A 275 -4.32 -10.37 -12.39
CA PHE A 275 -4.28 -9.95 -10.98
C PHE A 275 -3.09 -9.03 -10.72
N TRP A 276 -1.85 -9.51 -10.92
CA TRP A 276 -0.63 -8.77 -10.57
C TRP A 276 -0.27 -7.65 -11.53
N GLY A 277 -0.70 -7.73 -12.79
CA GLY A 277 -0.30 -6.79 -13.84
C GLY A 277 -1.29 -5.66 -14.08
N ARG A 278 -2.57 -5.83 -13.72
CA ARG A 278 -3.63 -4.91 -14.18
C ARG A 278 -4.65 -4.53 -13.13
N LYS A 279 -4.70 -5.22 -11.99
CA LYS A 279 -5.78 -5.05 -11.01
C LYS A 279 -5.31 -4.81 -9.59
N TRP A 280 -4.31 -5.55 -9.14
CA TRP A 280 -3.76 -5.42 -7.79
C TRP A 280 -2.76 -4.27 -7.71
N ASN A 281 -2.93 -3.38 -6.71
CA ASN A 281 -2.00 -2.33 -6.33
C ASN A 281 -1.23 -1.70 -7.51
N LEU A 282 -1.98 -1.02 -8.38
CA LEU A 282 -1.46 -0.40 -9.60
C LEU A 282 -0.37 0.64 -9.32
N VAL A 283 -0.35 1.20 -8.12
CA VAL A 283 0.70 2.12 -7.67
C VAL A 283 2.06 1.41 -7.64
N ILE A 284 2.14 0.27 -6.94
CA ILE A 284 3.38 -0.53 -6.90
C ILE A 284 3.69 -1.13 -8.26
N HIS A 285 2.68 -1.62 -8.99
CA HIS A 285 2.89 -2.15 -10.34
C HIS A 285 3.55 -1.13 -11.27
N ASN A 286 3.04 0.11 -11.31
CA ASN A 286 3.57 1.15 -12.18
C ASN A 286 5.02 1.47 -11.85
N VAL A 287 5.35 1.57 -10.56
CA VAL A 287 6.70 1.86 -10.10
C VAL A 287 7.66 0.70 -10.40
N LEU A 288 7.26 -0.54 -10.12
CA LEU A 288 8.06 -1.72 -10.47
C LEU A 288 8.23 -1.85 -11.99
N LYS A 289 7.19 -1.54 -12.76
CA LYS A 289 7.25 -1.59 -14.22
C LYS A 289 8.29 -0.62 -14.76
N VAL A 290 8.29 0.64 -14.30
CA VAL A 290 9.32 1.61 -14.69
C VAL A 290 10.69 1.10 -14.28
N TRP A 291 10.88 0.74 -13.01
CA TRP A 291 12.19 0.30 -12.51
C TRP A 291 12.72 -0.95 -13.24
N PHE A 292 11.86 -1.94 -13.48
CA PHE A 292 12.26 -3.23 -14.02
C PHE A 292 12.41 -3.25 -15.54
N MET A 293 11.50 -2.59 -16.28
CA MET A 293 11.62 -2.53 -17.73
C MET A 293 12.94 -1.91 -18.17
N TRP A 294 13.49 -0.97 -17.40
CA TRP A 294 14.73 -0.28 -17.71
C TRP A 294 16.00 -1.03 -17.30
N ASN A 295 16.03 -1.70 -16.14
CA ASN A 295 17.14 -2.60 -15.83
C ASN A 295 17.33 -3.61 -16.97
N VAL A 296 16.24 -4.13 -17.51
CA VAL A 296 16.28 -5.06 -18.64
C VAL A 296 16.67 -4.39 -19.96
N GLN A 297 16.30 -3.12 -20.20
CA GLN A 297 16.73 -2.39 -21.40
C GLN A 297 18.24 -2.14 -21.39
N ILE A 298 18.82 -1.82 -20.22
CA ILE A 298 20.28 -1.67 -20.05
C ILE A 298 20.99 -2.99 -20.41
N TYR A 299 20.42 -4.14 -20.04
CA TYR A 299 20.96 -5.45 -20.44
C TYR A 299 20.66 -5.86 -21.89
N ARG A 300 19.72 -5.19 -22.57
CA ARG A 300 19.35 -5.51 -23.96
C ARG A 300 20.32 -4.89 -24.97
N ASP A 301 20.97 -3.79 -24.61
CA ASP A 301 22.06 -3.23 -25.41
C ASP A 301 23.35 -4.10 -25.33
N ASP A 302 23.37 -5.08 -24.41
CA ASP A 302 24.42 -6.10 -24.24
C ASP A 302 23.95 -7.51 -24.67
N ASP A 303 23.46 -7.69 -25.91
CA ASP A 303 23.33 -8.97 -26.67
C ASP A 303 22.84 -10.27 -25.97
N CYS A 304 22.18 -10.19 -24.81
CA CYS A 304 21.74 -11.37 -24.04
C CYS A 304 20.21 -11.50 -24.01
N ASP A 305 19.69 -12.66 -24.45
CA ASP A 305 18.28 -13.04 -24.45
C ASP A 305 17.69 -13.13 -23.01
N GLY A 306 17.27 -11.98 -22.46
CA GLY A 306 16.83 -11.84 -21.06
C GLY A 306 15.35 -12.10 -20.76
N GLY A 307 14.57 -12.67 -21.69
CA GLY A 307 13.10 -12.77 -21.58
C GLY A 307 12.60 -13.56 -20.35
N PHE A 308 13.25 -14.67 -20.02
CA PHE A 308 12.87 -15.52 -18.88
C PHE A 308 13.29 -14.93 -17.53
N LEU A 309 14.49 -14.36 -17.44
CA LEU A 309 14.98 -13.71 -16.22
C LEU A 309 14.09 -12.52 -15.83
N ARG A 310 13.55 -11.83 -16.84
CA ARG A 310 12.59 -10.74 -16.69
C ARG A 310 11.33 -11.19 -15.95
N GLU A 311 10.64 -12.20 -16.47
CA GLU A 311 9.41 -12.67 -15.85
C GLU A 311 9.67 -13.31 -14.48
N TRP A 312 10.79 -14.03 -14.33
CA TRP A 312 11.17 -14.66 -13.07
C TRP A 312 11.52 -13.66 -11.97
N LEU A 313 12.40 -12.66 -12.19
CA LEU A 313 12.75 -11.66 -11.17
C LEU A 313 11.55 -10.78 -10.78
N TYR A 314 10.70 -10.40 -11.75
CA TYR A 314 9.48 -9.66 -11.45
C TYR A 314 8.54 -10.47 -10.55
N ASN A 315 8.32 -11.75 -10.90
CA ASN A 315 7.49 -12.64 -10.11
C ASN A 315 8.11 -12.97 -8.75
N VAL A 316 9.43 -13.13 -8.65
CA VAL A 316 10.13 -13.38 -7.40
C VAL A 316 10.11 -12.16 -6.50
N LEU A 317 10.32 -10.94 -6.99
CA LEU A 317 10.21 -9.73 -6.16
C LEU A 317 8.78 -9.49 -5.70
N CYS A 318 7.79 -9.63 -6.60
CA CYS A 318 6.38 -9.55 -6.22
C CYS A 318 6.01 -10.63 -5.18
N SER A 319 6.54 -11.85 -5.35
CA SER A 319 6.34 -12.96 -4.40
C SER A 319 7.14 -12.80 -3.12
N SER A 320 8.31 -12.15 -3.13
CA SER A 320 9.13 -11.90 -1.93
C SER A 320 8.51 -10.80 -1.08
N PHE A 321 7.94 -9.77 -1.70
CA PHE A 321 7.07 -8.81 -1.02
C PHE A 321 5.89 -9.51 -0.33
N TYR A 322 5.38 -10.60 -0.93
CA TYR A 322 4.32 -11.44 -0.34
C TYR A 322 4.83 -12.44 0.71
N CYS A 323 6.01 -13.04 0.56
CA CYS A 323 6.59 -13.97 1.54
C CYS A 323 7.02 -13.24 2.82
N VAL A 324 7.54 -12.02 2.71
CA VAL A 324 7.76 -11.15 3.90
C VAL A 324 6.42 -10.82 4.57
N TRP A 325 5.32 -10.79 3.82
CA TRP A 325 3.99 -10.51 4.31
C TRP A 325 3.29 -11.72 4.97
N CYS A 326 3.43 -12.94 4.45
CA CYS A 326 2.93 -14.15 5.11
C CYS A 326 3.63 -14.48 6.44
N CYS A 327 4.81 -13.89 6.68
CA CYS A 327 5.62 -14.15 7.87
C CYS A 327 5.42 -13.11 9.01
N VAL A 328 4.53 -12.12 8.88
CA VAL A 328 4.25 -11.06 9.87
C VAL A 328 2.81 -11.10 10.38
#